data_AF-A0A9N8QGJ5-F1
#
_entry.id   AF-A0A9N8QGJ5-F1
#
_cell.length_a   1.000
_cell.length_b   1.000
_cell.length_c   1.000
_cell.angle_alpha   90.00
_cell.angle_beta   90.00
_cell.angle_gamma   90.00
#
_symmetry.space_group_name_H-M   'P 1'
#
loop_
_entity.id
_entity.type
_entity.pdbx_description
1 polymer ?
#
loop_
_entity_poly.entity_id
_entity_poly.type
_entity_poly.pdbx_seq_one_letter_code
_entity_poly.pdbx_strand_id
1 'polypeptide(L)' 'MTRNDGAYTVTAHKKDKNRRVAGWKAALNNPNTTNEGRSHARKQLLMRGHVKDALFSSSFSTKLRRAFGLRAKNHRRH' A
#
# COMPACT_ATOMS: atom_id res chain seq x y z
N MET A 1 50.12 3.91 2.34
CA MET A 1 49.46 3.54 1.06
C MET A 1 47.99 3.24 1.34
N THR A 2 47.10 3.66 0.45
CA THR A 2 45.69 4.04 0.69
C THR A 2 44.66 2.92 0.80
N ARG A 3 43.64 3.17 1.65
CA ARG A 3 42.17 2.96 1.49
C ARG A 3 41.61 1.54 1.53
N ASN A 4 40.64 1.34 2.43
CA ASN A 4 39.37 0.67 2.13
C ASN A 4 38.26 1.08 3.12
N ASP A 5 37.93 2.37 3.15
CA ASP A 5 36.69 2.88 3.73
C ASP A 5 35.67 3.05 2.59
N GLY A 6 34.84 2.04 2.33
CA GLY A 6 33.88 2.18 1.23
C GLY A 6 32.98 0.98 1.03
N ALA A 7 31.76 1.08 1.57
CA ALA A 7 30.49 0.91 0.85
C ALA A 7 29.34 0.48 1.78
N TYR A 8 29.05 1.24 2.83
CA TYR A 8 27.70 1.19 3.42
C TYR A 8 26.74 1.85 2.43
N THR A 9 26.05 1.03 1.64
CA THR A 9 25.11 1.48 0.62
C THR A 9 23.97 2.26 1.28
N VAL A 10 23.92 3.58 1.07
CA VAL A 10 22.83 4.46 1.47
C VAL A 10 21.61 4.19 0.56
N THR A 11 20.97 3.04 0.73
CA THR A 11 19.69 2.70 0.05
C THR A 11 18.49 2.79 1.00
N ALA A 12 18.71 3.25 2.24
CA ALA A 12 17.73 3.23 3.31
C ALA A 12 16.60 4.27 3.15
N HIS A 13 16.85 5.43 2.54
CA HIS A 13 15.92 6.56 2.66
C HIS A 13 14.73 6.60 1.70
N LYS A 14 14.74 5.85 0.58
CA LYS A 14 13.60 5.83 -0.36
C LYS A 14 12.52 4.79 0.00
N LYS A 15 12.86 3.76 0.80
CA LYS A 15 11.92 2.68 1.15
C LYS A 15 10.79 3.14 2.07
N ASP A 16 11.01 4.16 2.90
CA ASP A 16 10.05 4.57 3.94
C ASP A 16 8.77 5.18 3.37
N LYS A 17 8.86 5.97 2.29
CA LYS A 17 7.67 6.57 1.66
C LYS A 17 6.73 5.50 1.10
N ASN A 18 7.30 4.51 0.41
CA ASN A 18 6.51 3.44 -0.19
C ASN A 18 5.93 2.48 0.86
N ARG A 19 6.67 2.21 1.96
CA ARG A 19 6.16 1.44 3.10
C ARG A 19 4.97 2.11 3.79
N ARG A 20 5.01 3.43 3.99
CA ARG A 20 3.88 4.18 4.59
C ARG A 20 2.62 4.10 3.74
N VAL A 21 2.74 4.25 2.41
CA VAL A 21 1.62 4.09 1.47
C VAL A 21 1.06 2.67 1.52
N ALA A 22 1.91 1.65 1.56
CA ALA A 22 1.48 0.26 1.70
C ALA A 22 0.74 0.00 3.03
N GLY A 23 1.21 0.58 4.14
CA GLY A 23 0.55 0.47 5.45
C GLY A 23 -0.84 1.09 5.46
N TRP A 24 -1.02 2.27 4.86
CA TRP A 24 -2.34 2.90 4.74
C TRP A 24 -3.28 2.10 3.83
N LYS A 25 -2.79 1.55 2.72
CA LYS A 25 -3.56 0.63 1.88
C LYS A 25 -4.01 -0.62 2.64
N ALA A 26 -3.15 -1.18 3.49
CA ALA A 26 -3.50 -2.31 4.34
C ALA A 26 -4.58 -1.96 5.37
N ALA A 27 -4.48 -0.79 6.00
CA ALA A 27 -5.49 -0.28 6.94
C ALA A 27 -6.88 -0.10 6.26
N LEU A 28 -6.92 0.27 4.98
CA LEU A 28 -8.17 0.32 4.22
C LEU A 28 -8.78 -1.05 3.90
N ASN A 29 -7.95 -2.10 3.82
CA ASN A 29 -8.41 -3.46 3.54
C ASN A 29 -8.79 -4.24 4.82
N ASN A 30 -8.22 -3.85 5.96
CA ASN A 30 -8.42 -4.54 7.22
C ASN A 30 -9.86 -4.33 7.73
N PRO A 31 -10.66 -5.41 7.86
CA PRO A 31 -12.02 -5.33 8.40
C PRO A 31 -12.07 -4.79 9.83
N ASN A 32 -11.00 -5.00 10.62
CA ASN A 32 -10.92 -4.60 12.02
C ASN A 32 -10.51 -3.14 12.23
N THR A 33 -10.20 -2.41 11.15
CA THR A 33 -9.87 -0.98 11.26
C THR A 33 -11.14 -0.16 11.43
N THR A 34 -11.12 0.74 12.41
CA THR A 34 -12.22 1.66 12.71
C THR A 34 -12.48 2.63 11.56
N ASN A 35 -13.68 3.22 11.53
CA ASN A 35 -14.06 4.18 10.49
C ASN A 35 -13.14 5.41 10.46
N GLU A 36 -12.74 5.92 11.62
CA GLU A 36 -11.75 7.01 11.74
C GLU A 36 -10.38 6.60 11.19
N GLY A 37 -9.88 5.41 11.52
CA GLY A 37 -8.60 4.92 11.02
C GLY A 37 -8.57 4.80 9.49
N ARG A 38 -9.69 4.37 8.89
CA ARG A 38 -9.84 4.35 7.42
C ARG A 38 -9.91 5.76 6.83
N SER A 39 -10.64 6.67 7.45
CA SER A 39 -10.72 8.08 7.00
C SER A 39 -9.33 8.73 7.02
N HIS A 40 -8.57 8.52 8.08
CA HIS A 40 -7.19 8.99 8.19
C HIS A 40 -6.30 8.38 7.11
N ALA A 41 -6.35 7.06 6.89
CA ALA A 41 -5.58 6.40 5.84
C ALA A 41 -5.93 6.91 4.43
N ARG A 42 -7.21 7.19 4.15
CA ARG A 42 -7.64 7.82 2.88
C ARG A 42 -7.06 9.21 2.71
N LYS A 43 -7.14 10.06 3.74
CA LYS A 43 -6.60 11.43 3.72
C LYS A 43 -5.10 11.42 3.44
N GLN A 44 -4.37 10.51 4.10
CA GLN A 44 -2.93 10.36 3.93
C GLN A 44 -2.53 9.86 2.53
N LEU A 45 -3.33 8.98 1.92
CA LEU A 45 -3.14 8.54 0.53
C LEU A 45 -3.45 9.67 -0.47
N LEU A 46 -4.54 10.43 -0.24
CA LEU A 46 -4.91 11.58 -1.07
C LEU A 46 -3.81 12.65 -1.08
N MET A 47 -3.31 13.01 0.10
CA MET A 47 -2.26 14.03 0.27
C MET A 47 -0.95 13.65 -0.41
N ARG A 48 -0.71 12.35 -0.63
CA ARG A 48 0.47 11.83 -1.33
C ARG A 48 0.26 11.63 -2.83
N GLY A 49 -0.89 12.03 -3.38
CA GLY A 49 -1.22 11.88 -4.79
C GLY A 49 -1.73 10.48 -5.18
N HIS A 50 -1.97 9.61 -4.19
CA HIS A 50 -2.50 8.24 -4.40
C HIS A 50 -4.04 8.22 -4.36
N VAL A 51 -4.68 9.12 -5.12
CA VAL A 51 -6.15 9.26 -5.15
C VAL A 51 -6.84 7.97 -5.57
N LYS A 52 -6.28 7.27 -6.56
CA LYS A 52 -6.75 5.96 -7.01
C LYS A 52 -6.74 4.90 -5.91
N ASP A 53 -5.71 4.86 -5.06
CA ASP A 53 -5.61 3.89 -3.97
C ASP A 53 -6.52 4.24 -2.79
N ALA A 54 -6.84 5.53 -2.60
CA ALA A 54 -7.73 6.02 -1.55
C ALA A 54 -9.21 5.77 -1.84
N LEU A 55 -9.62 5.98 -3.10
CA LEU A 55 -11.01 5.86 -3.55
C LEU A 55 -11.33 4.46 -4.07
N PHE A 56 -10.43 3.87 -4.85
CA PHE A 56 -10.54 2.51 -5.37
C PHE A 56 -9.58 1.60 -4.62
N SER A 57 -9.80 1.43 -3.32
CA SER A 57 -9.14 0.34 -2.61
C SER A 57 -9.60 -0.96 -3.28
N SER A 58 -8.66 -1.61 -3.97
CA SER A 58 -8.88 -2.88 -4.70
C SER A 58 -9.64 -3.92 -3.88
N SER A 59 -9.69 -3.79 -2.56
CA SER A 59 -10.38 -4.65 -1.62
C SER A 59 -11.89 -4.57 -1.60
N PHE A 60 -12.52 -3.40 -1.82
CA PHE A 60 -13.98 -3.34 -1.81
C PHE A 60 -14.52 -4.01 -3.07
N SER A 61 -14.01 -3.64 -4.24
CA SER A 61 -14.41 -4.28 -5.50
C SER A 61 -13.96 -5.74 -5.57
N THR A 62 -12.81 -6.14 -5.02
CA THR A 62 -12.39 -7.56 -5.01
C THR A 62 -13.25 -8.41 -4.08
N LYS A 63 -13.60 -7.91 -2.89
CA LYS A 63 -14.51 -8.64 -1.99
C LYS A 63 -15.93 -8.68 -2.56
N LEU A 64 -16.41 -7.57 -3.13
CA LEU A 64 -17.70 -7.51 -3.81
C LEU A 64 -17.74 -8.49 -5.00
N ARG A 65 -16.69 -8.49 -5.82
CA ARG A 65 -16.52 -9.42 -6.94
C ARG A 65 -16.50 -10.88 -6.45
N ARG A 66 -15.80 -11.19 -5.34
CA ARG A 66 -15.83 -12.52 -4.70
C ARG A 66 -17.21 -12.89 -4.18
N ALA A 67 -17.93 -11.96 -3.55
CA ALA A 67 -19.27 -12.17 -3.02
C ALA A 67 -20.29 -12.44 -4.14
N PHE A 68 -20.11 -11.81 -5.30
CA PHE A 68 -20.92 -12.05 -6.50
C PHE A 68 -20.40 -13.19 -7.39
N GLY A 69 -19.54 -14.08 -6.87
CA GLY A 69 -19.05 -15.25 -7.61
C GLY A 69 -18.13 -14.92 -8.80
N LEU A 70 -17.76 -13.65 -8.99
CA LEU A 70 -16.85 -13.22 -10.05
C LEU A 70 -15.42 -13.61 -9.66
N ARG A 71 -14.92 -14.67 -10.29
CA ARG A 71 -13.58 -15.23 -10.07
C ARG A 71 -12.51 -14.17 -10.38
N ALA A 72 -11.70 -13.83 -9.39
CA ALA A 72 -10.59 -12.91 -9.55
C ALA A 72 -9.57 -13.50 -10.55
N LYS A 73 -9.19 -12.72 -11.57
CA LYS A 73 -8.15 -13.11 -12.53
C LYS A 73 -6.83 -13.21 -11.75
N ASN A 74 -6.31 -14.41 -11.58
CA ASN A 74 -5.06 -14.67 -10.88
C ASN A 74 -3.91 -14.06 -11.72
N HIS A 75 -3.28 -12.99 -11.24
CA HIS A 75 -1.97 -12.57 -11.75
C HIS A 75 -0.92 -13.55 -11.18
N ARG A 76 -0.81 -14.74 -11.78
CA ARG A 76 0.38 -15.59 -11.60
C ARG A 76 1.58 -14.78 -12.07
N ARG A 77 2.44 -14.37 -11.15
CA ARG A 77 3.81 -13.96 -11.48
C ARG A 77 4.57 -15.22 -11.87
N HIS A 78 5.07 -15.24 -13.09
CA HIS A 78 6.00 -16.24 -13.61
C HIS A 78 7.44 -15.80 -13.28
#